data_AF-A0A1F4HN55-F1
#
_entry.id   AF-A0A1F4HN55-F1
#
_cell.length_a   1.000
_cell.length_b   1.000
_cell.length_c   1.000
_cell.angle_alpha   90.00
_cell.angle_beta   90.00
_cell.angle_gamma   90.00
#
_symmetry.space_group_name_H-M   'P 1'
#
loop_
_entity.id
_entity.type
_entity.pdbx_description
1 polymer ?
#
loop_
_entity_poly.entity_id
_entity_poly.type
_entity_poly.pdbx_seq_one_letter_code
_entity_poly.pdbx_strand_id
1 'polypeptide(L)' 'MLELPLGLAPGLPRVLMAGVLGMMPGTVGVQLTGDRLRVHVLDERLPAAAEAAALQAHIARMFGERP' A
#
# COMPACT_ATOMS: atom_id res chain seq x y z
N MET A 1 1.36 -13.15 5.56
CA MET A 1 1.36 -12.43 4.25
C MET A 1 0.01 -11.73 4.09
N LEU A 2 -0.02 -10.47 3.63
CA LEU A 2 -1.24 -9.67 3.58
C LEU A 2 -1.57 -9.30 2.12
N GLU A 3 -2.85 -9.41 1.74
CA GLU A 3 -3.34 -8.93 0.44
C GLU A 3 -4.31 -7.77 0.64
N LEU A 4 -4.06 -6.66 -0.06
CA LEU A 4 -4.80 -5.42 0.06
C LEU A 4 -5.33 -4.98 -1.32
N PRO A 5 -6.62 -4.61 -1.42
CA PRO A 5 -7.13 -3.97 -2.62
C PRO A 5 -6.57 -2.55 -2.76
N LEU A 6 -6.33 -2.10 -4.00
CA LEU A 6 -5.92 -0.74 -4.33
C LEU A 6 -7.08 0.05 -4.90
N GLY A 7 -7.44 1.13 -4.21
CA GLY A 7 -8.40 2.13 -4.69
C GLY A 7 -7.80 3.20 -5.61
N LEU A 8 -6.48 3.15 -5.85
CA LEU A 8 -5.76 4.19 -6.61
C LEU A 8 -5.82 3.99 -8.13
N ALA A 9 -5.80 5.08 -8.88
CA ALA A 9 -5.70 5.04 -10.33
C ALA A 9 -4.39 4.34 -10.79
N PRO A 10 -4.39 3.66 -11.95
CA PRO A 10 -3.17 3.09 -12.51
C PRO A 10 -2.07 4.14 -12.73
N GLY A 11 -0.81 3.73 -12.62
CA GLY A 11 0.35 4.59 -12.86
C GLY A 11 1.03 5.05 -11.57
N LEU A 12 1.41 6.33 -11.54
CA LEU A 12 2.27 6.89 -10.49
C LEU A 12 1.74 6.74 -9.06
N PRO A 13 0.43 6.89 -8.77
CA PRO A 13 -0.12 6.67 -7.42
C PRO A 13 0.18 5.27 -6.87
N ARG A 14 0.01 4.23 -7.70
CA ARG A 14 0.27 2.83 -7.30
C ARG A 14 1.77 2.55 -7.12
N VAL A 15 2.62 3.14 -7.97
CA VAL A 15 4.08 3.01 -7.84
C VAL A 15 4.56 3.66 -6.54
N LEU A 16 4.05 4.85 -6.22
CA LEU A 16 4.37 5.54 -4.98
C LEU A 16 3.90 4.73 -3.76
N MET A 17 2.69 4.18 -3.82
CA MET A 17 2.15 3.31 -2.77
C MET A 17 3.06 2.10 -2.52
N ALA A 18 3.44 1.37 -3.58
CA ALA A 18 4.32 0.21 -3.46
C ALA A 18 5.71 0.58 -2.93
N GLY A 19 6.29 1.69 -3.40
CA GLY A 19 7.60 2.17 -2.98
C GLY A 19 7.64 2.61 -1.52
N VAL A 20 6.67 3.41 -1.07
CA VAL A 20 6.60 3.88 0.32
C VAL A 20 6.29 2.72 1.26
N LEU A 21 5.29 1.89 0.92
CA LEU A 21 4.88 0.77 1.76
C LEU A 21 6.01 -0.25 1.93
N GLY A 22 6.83 -0.49 0.90
CA GLY A 22 7.98 -1.38 0.99
C GLY A 22 9.13 -0.87 1.87
N MET A 23 9.11 0.42 2.24
CA MET A 23 10.09 1.03 3.15
C MET A 23 9.54 1.19 4.58
N MET A 24 8.30 0.79 4.83
CA MET A 24 7.70 0.89 6.16
C MET A 24 8.29 -0.16 7.12
N PRO A 25 8.56 0.20 8.39
CA PRO A 25 9.06 -0.74 9.39
C PRO A 25 8.13 -1.95 9.51
N GLY A 26 8.69 -3.16 9.56
CA GLY A 26 7.90 -4.39 9.64
C GLY A 26 7.39 -4.92 8.30
N THR A 27 7.75 -4.31 7.17
CA THR A 27 7.53 -4.85 5.82
C THR A 27 8.83 -5.39 5.23
N VAL A 28 8.75 -6.50 4.51
CA VAL A 28 9.87 -7.19 3.85
C VAL A 28 9.86 -6.93 2.35
N GLY A 29 8.67 -6.78 1.77
CA GLY A 29 8.52 -6.63 0.35
C GLY A 29 7.06 -6.43 -0.04
N VAL A 30 6.89 -5.78 -1.18
CA VAL A 30 5.58 -5.40 -1.71
C VAL A 30 5.54 -5.79 -3.18
N GLN A 31 4.52 -6.53 -3.57
CA GLN A 31 4.26 -6.89 -4.96
C GLN A 31 2.94 -6.26 -5.41
N LEU A 32 3.00 -5.48 -6.48
CA LEU A 32 1.84 -4.91 -7.15
C LEU A 32 1.40 -5.83 -8.29
N THR A 33 0.12 -6.23 -8.32
CA THR A 33 -0.47 -7.01 -9.41
C THR A 33 -1.85 -6.47 -9.72
N GLY A 34 -1.98 -5.78 -10.85
CA GLY A 34 -3.23 -5.11 -11.22
C GLY A 34 -3.64 -4.09 -10.17
N ASP A 35 -4.78 -4.33 -9.53
CA ASP A 35 -5.39 -3.55 -8.45
C ASP A 35 -5.17 -4.15 -7.06
N ARG A 36 -4.18 -5.03 -6.89
CA ARG A 36 -3.85 -5.63 -5.60
C ARG A 36 -2.40 -5.44 -5.20
N LEU A 37 -2.22 -5.21 -3.91
CA LEU A 37 -0.94 -5.20 -3.22
C LEU A 37 -0.80 -6.44 -2.36
N ARG A 38 0.29 -7.17 -2.57
CA ARG A 38 0.72 -8.25 -1.70
C ARG A 38 1.89 -7.77 -0.86
N VAL A 39 1.71 -7.74 0.45
CA VAL A 39 2.69 -7.24 1.41
C VAL A 39 3.20 -8.40 2.24
N HIS A 40 4.51 -8.58 2.23
CA HIS A 40 5.19 -9.46 3.16
C HIS A 40 5.48 -8.67 4.43
N VAL A 41 4.83 -9.02 5.53
CA VAL A 41 5.06 -8.43 6.85
C VAL A 41 5.93 -9.37 7.69
N LEU A 42 6.80 -8.79 8.52
CA LEU A 42 7.68 -9.53 9.45
C LEU A 42 6.91 -10.06 10.67
N ASP A 43 5.89 -9.32 11.10
CA ASP A 43 5.05 -9.67 12.24
C ASP A 43 3.59 -9.36 11.89
N GLU A 44 2.74 -10.38 11.90
CA GLU A 44 1.33 -10.27 11.53
C GLU A 44 0.49 -9.54 12.59
N ARG A 45 1.06 -9.29 13.79
CA ARG A 45 0.43 -8.50 14.85
C ARG A 45 0.57 -6.99 14.62
N LEU A 46 1.43 -6.57 13.70
CA LEU A 46 1.57 -5.16 13.34
C LEU A 46 0.34 -4.68 12.57
N PRO A 47 -0.09 -3.41 12.77
CA PRO A 47 -1.28 -2.86 12.12
C PRO A 47 -1.07 -2.50 10.64
N ALA A 48 -0.28 -3.28 9.90
CA ALA A 48 0.15 -3.00 8.53
C ALA A 48 -1.03 -2.76 7.56
N ALA A 49 -2.16 -3.44 7.76
CA ALA A 49 -3.37 -3.21 6.95
C ALA A 49 -3.96 -1.81 7.18
N ALA A 50 -4.02 -1.36 8.44
CA ALA A 50 -4.54 -0.05 8.80
C ALA A 50 -3.60 1.07 8.34
N GLU A 51 -2.29 0.85 8.48
CA GLU A 51 -1.27 1.78 7.99
C GLU A 51 -1.27 1.89 6.46
N ALA A 52 -1.42 0.78 5.74
CA ALA A 52 -1.54 0.79 4.29
C ALA A 52 -2.82 1.51 3.83
N ALA A 53 -3.95 1.34 4.53
CA ALA A 53 -5.18 2.09 4.24
C ALA A 53 -4.98 3.60 4.46
N ALA A 54 -4.31 3.99 5.54
CA ALA A 54 -3.99 5.38 5.83
C ALA A 54 -3.05 5.99 4.78
N LEU A 55 -2.07 5.22 4.30
CA LEU A 55 -1.16 5.62 3.23
C LEU A 55 -1.90 5.77 1.89
N GLN A 56 -2.78 4.83 1.53
CA GLN A 56 -3.62 4.94 0.33
C GLN A 56 -4.44 6.23 0.37
N ALA A 57 -5.08 6.55 1.50
CA ALA A 57 -5.87 7.76 1.63
C ALA A 57 -5.03 9.05 1.47
N HIS A 58 -3.79 9.06 1.97
CA HIS A 58 -2.86 10.17 1.78
C HIS A 58 -2.46 10.33 0.31
N ILE A 59 -2.12 9.22 -0.36
CA ILE A 59 -1.74 9.24 -1.78
C ILE A 59 -2.94 9.67 -2.63
N ALA A 60 -4.14 9.12 -2.39
CA ALA A 60 -5.35 9.52 -3.10
C ALA A 60 -5.56 11.04 -3.00
N ARG A 61 -5.44 11.62 -1.80
CA ARG A 61 -5.51 13.08 -1.61
C ARG A 61 -4.43 13.85 -2.34
N MET A 62 -3.19 13.35 -2.36
CA MET A 62 -2.06 13.98 -3.06
C MET A 62 -2.30 14.07 -4.58
N PHE A 63 -2.98 13.08 -5.14
CA PHE A 63 -3.30 13.01 -6.58
C PHE A 63 -4.71 13.51 -6.94
N GLY A 64 -5.51 13.97 -5.97
CA GLY A 64 -6.88 14.46 -6.20
C GLY A 64 -7.91 13.36 -6.45
N GLU A 65 -7.63 12.14 -6.02
CA GLU A 65 -8.49 10.96 -6.15
C GLU A 65 -9.37 10.76 -4.91
N ARG A 66 -10.46 9.98 -5.06
CA ARG A 66 -11.27 9.51 -3.93
C ARG A 66 -10.60 8.27 -3.32
N PRO A 67 -10.43 8.21 -1.99
CA PRO A 67 -9.70 7.13 -1.30
C PRO A 67 -10.42 5.78 -1.32
#